data_AF-A0A7W1C9G1-F1
#
_entry.id   AF-A0A7W1C9G1-F1
#
_cell.length_a   1.000
_cell.length_b   1.000
_cell.length_c   1.000
_cell.angle_alpha   90.00
_cell.angle_beta   90.00
_cell.angle_gamma   90.00
#
_symmetry.space_group_name_H-M   'P 1'
#
loop_
_entity.id
_entity.type
_entity.pdbx_description
1 polymer ?
#
loop_
_entity_poly.entity_id
_entity_poly.type
_entity_poly.pdbx_seq_one_letter_code
_entity_poly.pdbx_strand_id
1 'polypeptide(L)'
;GENYYLRFGFREILETGALDIIAPDLQKVGGLLEARKIADMADTHYVAVAPHCIASPIGTIASAHVATAIPNYVALEWHGMSVPFWNDMVTGLDGPVIENGYIKVPQGPGLGVDLNEEVARQYAKEGEPFFGE
;
A
#
# COMPACT_ATOMS: atom_id res chain seq x y z
N GLY A 1 4.63 -13.70 -2.85
CA GLY A 1 4.71 -12.39 -3.53
C GLY A 1 5.58 -11.40 -2.78
N GLU A 2 5.35 -11.23 -1.48
CA GLU A 2 5.89 -10.14 -0.64
C GLU A 2 7.42 -10.03 -0.55
N ASN A 3 8.14 -11.10 -0.90
CA ASN A 3 9.59 -11.19 -0.84
C ASN A 3 10.27 -11.05 -2.21
N TYR A 4 9.52 -10.73 -3.25
CA TYR A 4 10.04 -10.42 -4.57
C TYR A 4 10.08 -8.90 -4.79
N TYR A 5 11.05 -8.47 -5.60
CA TYR A 5 11.32 -7.07 -5.87
C TYR A 5 11.37 -6.84 -7.37
N LEU A 6 10.87 -5.69 -7.80
CA LEU A 6 10.81 -5.25 -9.19
C LEU A 6 10.04 -6.22 -10.09
N ARG A 7 9.57 -5.73 -11.24
CA ARG A 7 8.87 -6.59 -12.21
C ARG A 7 9.70 -7.76 -12.72
N PHE A 8 11.03 -7.62 -12.71
CA PHE A 8 11.94 -8.68 -13.13
C PHE A 8 11.88 -9.90 -12.22
N GLY A 9 11.73 -9.70 -10.90
CA GLY A 9 11.54 -10.80 -9.96
C GLY A 9 10.18 -11.48 -10.11
N PHE A 10 9.14 -10.72 -10.49
CA PHE A 10 7.81 -11.26 -10.74
C PHE A 10 7.67 -11.97 -12.09
N ARG A 11 8.48 -11.60 -13.09
CA ARG A 11 8.41 -12.16 -14.44
C ARG A 11 8.54 -13.68 -14.43
N GLU A 12 9.56 -14.21 -13.75
CA GLU A 12 9.81 -15.66 -13.70
C GLU A 12 8.64 -16.43 -13.06
N ILE A 13 8.07 -15.89 -11.99
CA ILE A 13 6.93 -16.52 -11.28
C ILE A 13 5.69 -16.58 -12.18
N LEU A 14 5.43 -15.52 -12.94
CA LEU A 14 4.29 -15.46 -13.85
C LEU A 14 4.49 -16.35 -15.07
N GLU A 15 5.69 -16.35 -15.66
CA GLU A 15 6.03 -17.20 -16.81
C GLU A 15 5.98 -18.70 -16.46
N THR A 16 6.34 -19.06 -15.24
CA THR A 16 6.29 -20.45 -14.74
C THR A 16 4.93 -20.87 -14.20
N GLY A 17 3.98 -19.93 -14.02
CA GLY A 17 2.69 -20.21 -13.41
C GLY A 17 2.78 -20.64 -11.95
N ALA A 18 3.77 -20.15 -11.21
CA ALA A 18 4.08 -20.63 -9.86
C ALA A 18 3.10 -20.12 -8.78
N LEU A 19 2.28 -19.10 -9.07
CA LEU A 19 1.29 -18.53 -8.14
C LEU A 19 -0.03 -18.20 -8.84
N ASP A 20 -1.15 -18.51 -8.19
CA ASP A 20 -2.51 -18.13 -8.64
C ASP A 20 -2.87 -16.67 -8.30
N ILE A 21 -2.29 -16.13 -7.22
CA ILE A 21 -2.46 -14.76 -6.76
C ILE A 21 -1.09 -14.23 -6.35
N ILE A 22 -0.71 -13.08 -6.88
CA ILE A 22 0.51 -12.39 -6.43
C ILE A 22 0.19 -11.37 -5.33
N ALA A 23 1.11 -11.28 -4.37
CA ALA A 23 1.03 -10.36 -3.25
C ALA A 23 2.28 -9.48 -3.16
N PRO A 24 2.53 -8.56 -4.12
CA PRO A 24 3.61 -7.59 -3.98
C PRO A 24 3.33 -6.65 -2.81
N ASP A 25 4.37 -6.28 -2.06
CA ASP A 25 4.29 -5.20 -1.07
C ASP A 25 4.70 -3.89 -1.75
N LEU A 26 3.80 -2.91 -1.82
CA LEU A 26 3.99 -1.71 -2.65
C LEU A 26 5.08 -0.78 -2.10
N GLN A 27 5.28 -0.80 -0.79
CA GLN A 27 6.29 -0.02 -0.08
C GLN A 27 7.67 -0.67 -0.19
N LYS A 28 7.74 -1.96 -0.51
CA LYS A 28 8.97 -2.75 -0.61
C LYS A 28 9.38 -3.11 -2.04
N VAL A 29 8.42 -3.35 -2.94
CA VAL A 29 8.65 -3.94 -4.28
C VAL A 29 9.37 -3.01 -5.25
N GLY A 30 9.38 -1.70 -4.99
CA GLY A 30 9.93 -0.68 -5.88
C GLY A 30 9.03 0.55 -6.08
N GLY A 31 7.95 0.67 -5.32
CA GLY A 31 7.03 1.81 -5.33
C GLY A 31 5.80 1.62 -6.21
N LEU A 32 4.91 2.61 -6.17
CA LEU A 32 3.55 2.52 -6.74
C LEU A 32 3.52 2.24 -8.24
N LEU A 33 4.38 2.94 -9.00
CA LEU A 33 4.49 2.72 -10.44
C LEU A 33 5.00 1.31 -10.76
N GLU A 34 6.00 0.82 -10.01
CA GLU A 34 6.53 -0.52 -10.23
C GLU A 34 5.48 -1.59 -9.91
N ALA A 35 4.72 -1.41 -8.83
CA ALA A 35 3.60 -2.29 -8.50
C ALA A 35 2.51 -2.28 -9.57
N ARG A 36 2.17 -1.11 -10.14
CA ARG A 36 1.22 -1.02 -11.26
C ARG A 36 1.69 -1.82 -12.47
N LYS A 37 2.99 -1.75 -12.82
CA LYS A 37 3.60 -2.51 -13.92
C LYS A 37 3.63 -4.02 -13.64
N ILE A 38 3.84 -4.41 -12.38
CA ILE A 38 3.73 -5.82 -11.97
C ILE A 38 2.28 -6.31 -12.13
N ALA A 39 1.30 -5.50 -11.74
CA ALA A 39 -0.11 -5.83 -11.90
C ALA A 39 -0.52 -5.94 -13.38
N ASP A 40 -0.04 -5.04 -14.25
CA ASP A 40 -0.23 -5.14 -15.72
C ASP A 40 0.33 -6.46 -16.26
N MET A 41 1.54 -6.81 -15.83
CA MET A 41 2.18 -8.07 -16.26
C MET A 41 1.41 -9.28 -15.72
N ALA A 42 0.91 -9.25 -14.48
CA ALA A 42 0.10 -10.34 -13.94
C ALA A 42 -1.24 -10.49 -14.67
N ASP A 43 -1.84 -9.38 -15.10
CA ASP A 43 -3.11 -9.37 -15.83
C ASP A 43 -3.00 -10.10 -17.18
N THR A 44 -1.85 -10.02 -17.87
CA THR A 44 -1.63 -10.78 -19.11
C THR A 44 -1.54 -12.29 -18.89
N HIS A 45 -1.41 -12.75 -17.65
CA HIS A 45 -1.42 -14.15 -17.25
C HIS A 45 -2.71 -14.56 -16.54
N TYR A 46 -3.73 -13.68 -16.48
CA TYR A 46 -4.96 -13.85 -15.69
C TYR A 46 -4.70 -14.10 -14.19
N VAL A 47 -3.59 -13.57 -13.68
CA VAL A 47 -3.21 -13.70 -12.27
C VAL A 47 -3.70 -12.47 -11.52
N ALA A 48 -4.40 -12.73 -10.41
CA ALA A 48 -4.95 -11.68 -9.57
C ALA A 48 -3.90 -11.09 -8.61
N VAL A 49 -4.15 -9.88 -8.13
CA VAL A 49 -3.26 -9.13 -7.24
C VAL A 49 -3.96 -8.86 -5.91
N ALA A 50 -3.39 -9.37 -4.83
CA ALA A 50 -3.80 -9.09 -3.46
C ALA A 50 -2.58 -8.55 -2.69
N PRO A 51 -2.32 -7.23 -2.70
CA PRO A 51 -1.08 -6.70 -2.17
C PRO A 51 -0.90 -6.97 -0.67
N HIS A 52 0.33 -7.38 -0.32
CA HIS A 52 0.78 -7.35 1.08
C HIS A 52 0.92 -5.88 1.51
N CYS A 53 0.55 -5.57 2.75
CA CYS A 53 0.60 -4.20 3.26
C CYS A 53 0.79 -4.15 4.77
N ILE A 54 2.04 -3.91 5.16
CA ILE A 54 2.44 -3.59 6.53
C ILE A 54 2.86 -2.13 6.64
N ALA A 55 1.90 -1.23 6.48
CA ALA A 55 2.16 0.21 6.42
C ALA A 55 1.32 1.04 7.41
N SER A 56 1.77 2.27 7.64
CA SER A 56 0.93 3.33 8.21
C SER A 56 -0.18 3.71 7.20
N PRO A 57 -1.17 4.53 7.59
CA PRO A 57 -2.25 4.87 6.67
C PRO A 57 -1.78 5.60 5.40
N ILE A 58 -0.66 6.32 5.44
CA ILE A 58 -0.07 6.92 4.23
C ILE A 58 0.23 5.83 3.19
N GLY A 59 0.92 4.77 3.61
CA GLY A 59 1.25 3.66 2.71
C GLY A 59 0.00 2.89 2.29
N THR A 60 -0.95 2.66 3.20
CA THR A 60 -2.21 1.96 2.89
C THR A 60 -3.07 2.73 1.89
N ILE A 61 -3.20 4.05 2.02
CA ILE A 61 -3.91 4.90 1.05
C ILE A 61 -3.18 4.91 -0.30
N ALA A 62 -1.84 4.99 -0.28
CA ALA A 62 -1.04 4.88 -1.50
C ALA A 62 -1.25 3.53 -2.22
N SER A 63 -1.36 2.43 -1.47
CA SER A 63 -1.73 1.13 -2.02
C SER A 63 -3.15 1.10 -2.57
N ALA A 64 -4.10 1.78 -1.92
CA ALA A 64 -5.48 1.90 -2.40
C ALA A 64 -5.56 2.66 -3.74
N HIS A 65 -4.74 3.69 -3.96
CA HIS A 65 -4.64 4.37 -5.26
C HIS A 65 -4.21 3.40 -6.37
N VAL A 66 -3.21 2.55 -6.13
CA VAL A 66 -2.81 1.51 -7.10
C VAL A 66 -3.94 0.49 -7.31
N ALA A 67 -4.61 0.06 -6.24
CA ALA A 67 -5.74 -0.87 -6.33
C ALA A 67 -6.87 -0.35 -7.22
N THR A 68 -7.15 0.96 -7.19
CA THR A 68 -8.16 1.57 -8.08
C THR A 68 -7.70 1.71 -9.54
N ALA A 69 -6.40 1.61 -9.81
CA ALA A 69 -5.81 1.80 -11.12
C ALA A 69 -5.55 0.48 -11.88
N ILE A 70 -5.91 -0.68 -11.30
CA ILE A 70 -5.67 -2.02 -11.86
C ILE A 70 -6.98 -2.82 -11.98
N PRO A 71 -7.15 -3.63 -13.03
CA PRO A 71 -8.38 -4.41 -13.24
C PRO A 71 -8.40 -5.72 -12.42
N ASN A 72 -7.24 -6.23 -12.01
CA ASN A 72 -7.06 -7.55 -11.40
C ASN A 72 -6.83 -7.49 -9.87
N TYR A 73 -7.32 -6.44 -9.20
CA TYR A 73 -7.26 -6.31 -7.74
C TYR A 73 -8.28 -7.23 -7.05
N VAL A 74 -7.88 -7.83 -5.92
CA VAL A 74 -8.74 -8.66 -5.07
C VAL A 74 -9.02 -7.99 -3.73
N ALA A 75 -7.98 -7.76 -2.95
CA ALA A 75 -8.06 -7.21 -1.60
C ALA A 75 -6.70 -6.62 -1.20
N LEU A 76 -6.72 -5.70 -0.24
CA LEU A 76 -5.54 -5.06 0.33
C LEU A 76 -5.47 -5.49 1.80
N GLU A 77 -4.32 -5.99 2.21
CA GLU A 77 -4.08 -6.33 3.61
C GLU A 77 -4.15 -5.11 4.53
N TRP A 78 -4.64 -5.30 5.75
CA TRP A 78 -4.57 -4.31 6.81
C TRP A 78 -3.99 -4.92 8.09
N HIS A 79 -2.69 -4.71 8.29
CA HIS A 79 -1.97 -5.16 9.49
C HIS A 79 -2.03 -4.13 10.66
N GLY A 80 -2.65 -2.96 10.45
CA GLY A 80 -2.69 -1.85 11.41
C GLY A 80 -3.77 -1.94 12.49
N MET A 81 -4.61 -2.98 12.51
CA MET A 81 -5.82 -3.04 13.35
C MET A 81 -5.59 -2.97 14.86
N SER A 82 -4.42 -3.40 15.34
CA SER A 82 -4.05 -3.38 16.76
C SER A 82 -3.27 -2.14 17.17
N VAL A 83 -3.02 -1.20 16.25
CA VAL A 83 -2.24 0.01 16.51
C VAL A 83 -3.22 1.16 16.81
N PRO A 84 -3.35 1.60 18.08
CA PRO A 84 -4.45 2.47 18.49
C PRO A 84 -4.40 3.88 17.87
N PHE A 85 -3.20 4.35 17.53
CA PHE A 85 -2.96 5.65 16.90
C PHE A 85 -2.89 5.57 15.37
N TRP A 86 -3.12 4.40 14.77
CA TRP A 86 -2.89 4.21 13.33
C TRP A 86 -3.69 5.20 12.51
N ASN A 87 -4.99 5.35 12.79
CA ASN A 87 -5.86 6.27 12.05
C ASN A 87 -5.47 7.75 12.24
N ASP A 88 -4.94 8.11 13.41
CA ASP A 88 -4.61 9.49 13.77
C ASP A 88 -3.31 9.99 13.11
N MET A 89 -2.54 9.09 12.48
CA MET A 89 -1.31 9.41 11.75
C MET A 89 -1.54 10.23 10.46
N VAL A 90 -2.79 10.39 10.01
CA VAL A 90 -3.12 11.17 8.81
C VAL A 90 -4.20 12.20 9.07
N THR A 91 -4.18 13.30 8.32
CA THR A 91 -5.22 14.33 8.28
C THR A 91 -5.77 14.49 6.86
N GLY A 92 -6.84 15.27 6.72
CA GLY A 92 -7.47 15.55 5.40
C GLY A 92 -8.63 14.62 5.02
N LEU A 93 -9.09 13.78 5.95
CA LEU A 93 -10.26 12.92 5.77
C LEU A 93 -11.42 13.36 6.68
N ASP A 94 -12.66 13.22 6.20
CA ASP A 94 -13.88 13.47 6.97
C ASP A 94 -14.23 12.34 7.96
N GLY A 95 -13.43 11.26 7.97
CA GLY A 95 -13.68 10.05 8.75
C GLY A 95 -12.44 9.14 8.81
N PRO A 96 -12.57 7.91 9.32
CA PRO A 96 -11.46 6.98 9.37
C PRO A 96 -11.02 6.56 7.97
N VAL A 97 -9.75 6.19 7.84
CA VAL A 97 -9.17 5.72 6.57
C VAL A 97 -9.87 4.46 6.07
N ILE A 98 -10.24 3.56 7.00
CA ILE A 98 -10.97 2.33 6.73
C ILE A 98 -12.32 2.41 7.44
N GLU A 99 -13.40 2.30 6.67
CA GLU A 99 -14.77 2.27 7.16
C GLU A 99 -15.47 1.02 6.61
N ASN A 100 -16.01 0.18 7.49
CA ASN A 100 -16.71 -1.07 7.15
C ASN A 100 -15.91 -2.01 6.23
N GLY A 101 -14.58 -2.05 6.37
CA GLY A 101 -13.69 -2.89 5.55
C GLY A 101 -13.33 -2.30 4.18
N TYR A 102 -13.69 -1.05 3.91
CA TYR A 102 -13.40 -0.36 2.65
C TYR A 102 -12.62 0.94 2.88
N ILE A 103 -11.83 1.33 1.88
CA ILE A 103 -11.16 2.63 1.81
C ILE A 103 -11.83 3.43 0.71
N LYS A 104 -12.42 4.57 1.06
CA LYS A 104 -12.87 5.56 0.07
C LYS A 104 -11.67 6.38 -0.37
N VAL A 105 -11.16 6.12 -1.57
CA VAL A 105 -9.93 6.78 -2.06
C VAL A 105 -10.14 8.30 -2.14
N PRO A 106 -9.27 9.11 -1.49
CA PRO A 106 -9.37 10.57 -1.50
C PRO A 106 -9.30 11.14 -2.92
N GLN A 107 -10.03 12.23 -3.14
CA GLN A 107 -10.13 12.90 -4.46
C GLN A 107 -9.21 14.13 -4.59
N GLY A 108 -8.54 14.52 -3.52
CA GLY A 108 -7.56 15.60 -3.53
C GLY A 108 -6.28 15.24 -4.31
N PRO A 109 -5.43 16.23 -4.62
CA PRO A 109 -4.16 15.98 -5.31
C PRO A 109 -3.22 15.08 -4.49
N GLY A 110 -2.35 14.34 -5.19
CA GLY A 110 -1.41 13.43 -4.54
C GLY A 110 -2.12 12.23 -3.91
N LEU A 111 -1.80 11.92 -2.65
CA LEU A 111 -2.51 10.89 -1.90
C LEU A 111 -3.86 11.37 -1.36
N GLY A 112 -4.09 12.69 -1.35
CA GLY A 112 -5.28 13.34 -0.79
C GLY A 112 -5.36 13.29 0.74
N VAL A 113 -4.23 13.07 1.41
CA VAL A 113 -4.04 13.15 2.86
C VAL A 113 -2.67 13.73 3.18
N ASP A 114 -2.54 14.28 4.39
CA ASP A 114 -1.27 14.76 4.92
C ASP A 114 -0.85 13.95 6.16
N LEU A 115 0.45 13.95 6.47
CA LEU A 115 0.97 13.37 7.71
C LEU A 115 0.52 14.22 8.90
N ASN A 116 -0.04 13.58 9.93
CA ASN A 116 -0.19 14.24 11.22
C ASN A 116 1.16 14.25 11.95
N GLU A 117 1.92 15.34 11.79
CA GLU A 117 3.27 15.45 12.38
C GLU A 117 3.27 15.40 13.91
N GLU A 118 2.20 15.86 14.58
CA GLU A 118 2.08 15.79 16.05
C GLU A 118 2.05 14.33 16.52
N VAL A 119 1.19 13.52 15.92
CA VAL A 119 1.09 12.08 16.23
C VAL A 119 2.36 11.35 15.79
N ALA A 120 2.88 11.66 14.60
CA ALA A 120 4.11 11.03 14.10
C ALA A 120 5.30 11.29 15.03
N ARG A 121 5.40 12.49 15.61
CA ARG A 121 6.43 12.84 16.59
C ARG A 121 6.22 12.15 17.92
N GLN A 122 4.98 12.07 18.40
CA GLN A 122 4.64 11.36 19.65
C GLN A 122 5.07 9.89 19.62
N TYR A 123 4.95 9.24 18.46
CA TYR A 123 5.29 7.82 18.27
C TYR A 123 6.61 7.61 17.52
N ALA A 124 7.43 8.67 17.39
CA ALA A 124 8.76 8.55 16.82
C ALA A 124 9.62 7.62 17.69
N LYS A 125 10.43 6.80 17.04
CA LYS A 125 11.39 5.94 17.75
C LYS A 125 12.43 6.83 18.45
N GLU A 126 12.70 6.54 19.71
CA GLU A 126 13.67 7.29 20.51
C GLU A 126 15.04 7.36 19.81
N GLY A 127 15.58 8.57 19.72
CA GLY A 127 16.88 8.84 19.09
C GLY A 127 16.86 9.01 17.56
N GLU A 128 15.71 8.82 16.89
CA GLU A 128 15.58 9.16 15.46
C GLU A 128 15.34 10.66 15.29
N PRO A 129 16.09 11.36 14.42
CA PRO A 129 15.86 12.78 14.14
C PRO A 129 14.50 12.96 13.44
N PHE A 130 13.80 14.06 13.76
CA PHE A 130 12.58 14.42 13.05
C PHE A 130 12.86 15.33 11.87
N PHE A 131 11.90 15.49 10.97
CA PHE A 131 12.06 16.32 9.77
C PHE A 131 12.46 17.75 10.13
N GLY A 132 13.60 18.22 9.59
CA GLY A 132 14.08 19.59 9.76
C GLY A 132 14.82 19.88 11.08
N GLU A 133 15.09 18.86 11.89
CA GLU A 133 15.92 18.96 13.12
C GLU A 133 17.39 18.58 12.89
#